data_AF-A0A975M6A4-F1
#
_entry.id   AF-A0A975M6A4-F1
#
_cell.length_a   1.000
_cell.length_b   1.000
_cell.length_c   1.000
_cell.angle_alpha   90.00
_cell.angle_beta   90.00
_cell.angle_gamma   90.00
#
_symmetry.space_group_name_H-M   'P 1'
#
loop_
_entity.id
_entity.type
_entity.pdbx_description
1 polymer ?
#
loop_
_entity_poly.entity_id
_entity_poly.type
_entity_poly.pdbx_seq_one_letter_code
_entity_poly.pdbx_strand_id
1 'polypeptide(L)'
;MTLNFTAIDFETANGSRASACALGMVKVRNGEIVERGHWFLRPTDGGGFWPNNVRIHGITEAMVATAPTWSQVHAEIAAFIGDDAIMAHNAGFDLDVFRKTSETAGIASQPFRYGCSVKMAQALLPLENHKLPTVHAALGFGTFAHHDGLADAEACANITISLAQREGMAHIDAVLKSWGSTAPAGVAGVPAAAGVARPGAAAGSRGQRFAPRPSLDLTEPVAAISAKMGGHMVSFTGDFSVERPVLQQLVLEHGGALNNHAPTRATTLLVVGDWDAQMLRPGAVVSRSVQKAQDLRAKGQSLEIIGEASFWQLVDADPEAAVAAAAAAALLPSAHEPLSLADTPPALPKRRDVKGMGGVLAGMGPADLAAATFKSEHYGVFRVAGTAFKSPVLGVRMLGHRSIENNAKPERDIHSLALLQGEDAAFVTVLTAHTPDTEFMDVLLGSVRHGDLVTAVFDALGGPFVVQAVAVYAPVADMFMLGSMILARHGRPGTKLSWLQSVIPRAEHALAVPEQITAWDFYESSTD
;
A
#
# COMPACT_ATOMS: atom_id res chain seq x y z
N MET A 1 -39.18 9.60 2.40
CA MET A 1 -38.35 8.46 1.96
C MET A 1 -38.36 7.43 3.09
N THR A 2 -38.12 6.15 2.84
CA THR A 2 -38.13 5.06 3.85
C THR A 2 -36.78 4.34 3.86
N LEU A 3 -35.73 5.15 3.74
CA LEU A 3 -34.34 4.71 3.80
C LEU A 3 -33.93 4.66 5.28
N ASN A 4 -34.07 3.48 5.86
CA ASN A 4 -33.74 3.18 7.26
C ASN A 4 -32.58 2.19 7.30
N PHE A 5 -31.51 2.53 8.00
CA PHE A 5 -30.34 1.68 8.21
C PHE A 5 -29.51 2.20 9.38
N THR A 6 -28.52 1.42 9.80
CA THR A 6 -27.47 1.87 10.71
C THR A 6 -26.13 1.77 9.98
N ALA A 7 -25.40 2.88 9.84
CA ALA A 7 -24.03 2.85 9.38
C ALA A 7 -23.10 2.50 10.55
N ILE A 8 -22.02 1.78 10.27
CA ILE A 8 -20.97 1.43 11.23
C ILE A 8 -19.60 1.66 10.63
N ASP A 9 -18.61 1.88 11.50
CA ASP A 9 -17.18 1.87 11.16
C ASP A 9 -16.39 1.43 12.41
N PHE A 10 -15.44 0.51 12.24
CA PHE A 10 -14.63 -0.06 13.34
C PHE A 10 -13.16 0.34 13.26
N GLU A 11 -12.63 0.74 14.42
CA GLU A 11 -11.18 0.85 14.62
C GLU A 11 -10.66 -0.39 15.35
N THR A 12 -9.49 -0.92 14.93
CA THR A 12 -8.87 -2.11 15.53
C THR A 12 -7.51 -1.77 16.13
N ALA A 13 -7.19 -2.32 17.31
CA ALA A 13 -5.92 -2.08 17.99
C ALA A 13 -4.72 -2.68 17.25
N ASN A 14 -4.93 -3.75 16.49
CA ASN A 14 -3.90 -4.47 15.75
C ASN A 14 -4.48 -5.13 14.48
N GLY A 15 -3.69 -5.96 13.78
CA GLY A 15 -4.11 -6.66 12.56
C GLY A 15 -5.17 -7.76 12.77
N SER A 16 -5.44 -8.19 14.00
CA SER A 16 -6.52 -9.11 14.32
C SER A 16 -7.88 -8.43 14.20
N ARG A 17 -8.79 -9.03 13.42
CA ARG A 17 -10.20 -8.60 13.36
C ARG A 17 -10.96 -8.82 14.69
N ALA A 18 -10.35 -9.46 15.70
CA ALA A 18 -10.92 -9.53 17.05
C ALA A 18 -10.45 -8.38 17.98
N SER A 19 -9.63 -7.46 17.50
CA SER A 19 -8.96 -6.42 18.31
C SER A 19 -9.70 -5.06 18.33
N ALA A 20 -11.02 -5.04 18.10
CA ALA A 20 -11.81 -3.82 18.05
C ALA A 20 -11.55 -2.90 19.27
N CYS A 21 -11.12 -1.66 19.01
CA CYS A 21 -10.75 -0.66 20.01
C CYS A 21 -11.68 0.56 20.02
N ALA A 22 -12.38 0.82 18.92
CA ALA A 22 -13.58 1.65 18.91
C ALA A 22 -14.60 1.18 17.85
N LEU A 23 -15.82 1.67 18.01
CA LEU A 23 -16.92 1.49 17.08
C LEU A 23 -17.70 2.82 16.99
N GLY A 24 -17.80 3.39 15.80
CA GLY A 24 -18.73 4.46 15.49
C GLY A 24 -19.99 3.91 14.83
N MET A 25 -21.16 4.46 15.18
CA MET A 25 -22.44 4.05 14.61
C MET A 25 -23.37 5.24 14.38
N VAL A 26 -24.10 5.21 13.27
CA VAL A 26 -24.97 6.30 12.84
C VAL A 26 -26.30 5.74 12.37
N LYS A 27 -27.37 6.06 13.09
CA LYS A 27 -28.73 5.60 12.76
C LYS A 27 -29.38 6.57 11.79
N VAL A 28 -29.83 6.03 10.67
CA VAL A 28 -30.56 6.78 9.63
C VAL A 28 -32.02 6.35 9.63
N ARG A 29 -32.94 7.33 9.65
CA ARG A 29 -34.37 7.10 9.47
C ARG A 29 -34.90 8.04 8.40
N ASN A 30 -35.68 7.49 7.48
CA ASN A 30 -36.28 8.21 6.36
C ASN A 30 -35.29 9.00 5.47
N GLY A 31 -34.00 8.61 5.47
CA GLY A 31 -32.92 9.32 4.77
C GLY A 31 -32.27 10.46 5.56
N GLU A 32 -32.56 10.60 6.86
CA GLU A 32 -31.95 11.59 7.76
C GLU A 32 -31.22 10.90 8.91
N ILE A 33 -30.07 11.43 9.35
CA ILE A 33 -29.36 10.93 10.54
C ILE A 33 -30.12 11.36 11.79
N VAL A 34 -30.56 10.39 12.60
CA VAL A 34 -31.37 10.63 13.81
C VAL A 34 -30.66 10.27 15.12
N GLU A 35 -29.63 9.43 15.08
CA GLU A 35 -28.90 8.98 16.27
C GLU A 35 -27.43 8.75 15.91
N ARG A 36 -26.53 8.99 16.87
CA ARG A 36 -25.09 8.81 16.77
C ARG A 36 -24.62 8.10 18.02
N GLY A 37 -23.77 7.09 17.88
CA GLY A 37 -23.17 6.36 18.99
C GLY A 37 -21.69 6.15 18.73
N HIS A 38 -20.89 6.22 19.78
CA HIS A 38 -19.46 5.96 19.74
C HIS A 38 -19.05 5.22 21.01
N TRP A 39 -18.40 4.07 20.85
CA TRP A 39 -17.93 3.24 21.95
C TRP A 39 -16.42 3.05 21.82
N PHE A 40 -15.68 3.43 22.87
CA PHE A 40 -14.36 2.85 23.09
C PHE A 40 -14.51 1.42 23.59
N LEU A 41 -13.65 0.54 23.11
CA LEU A 41 -13.63 -0.88 23.40
C LEU A 41 -12.25 -1.25 23.93
N ARG A 42 -12.20 -2.05 24.98
CA ARG A 42 -10.95 -2.71 25.38
C ARG A 42 -10.82 -4.04 24.64
N PRO A 43 -9.80 -4.22 23.77
CA PRO A 43 -9.57 -5.48 23.08
C PRO A 43 -9.30 -6.64 24.05
N THR A 44 -9.65 -7.85 23.65
CA THR A 44 -9.46 -9.08 24.46
C THR A 44 -8.81 -10.22 23.66
N ASP A 45 -8.29 -9.93 22.47
CA ASP A 45 -7.59 -10.86 21.58
C ASP A 45 -6.15 -11.15 22.04
N GLY A 46 -5.56 -10.25 22.82
CA GLY A 46 -4.21 -10.40 23.38
C GLY A 46 -3.08 -9.91 22.46
N GLY A 47 -3.37 -9.42 21.26
CA GLY A 47 -2.36 -8.92 20.31
C GLY A 47 -1.75 -7.54 20.62
N GLY A 48 -2.24 -6.87 21.67
CA GLY A 48 -1.80 -5.53 22.08
C GLY A 48 -2.24 -4.43 21.11
N PHE A 49 -1.70 -3.22 21.30
CA PHE A 49 -1.88 -2.09 20.37
C PHE A 49 -0.66 -1.96 19.46
N TRP A 50 -0.89 -2.04 18.15
CA TRP A 50 0.16 -1.84 17.15
C TRP A 50 0.33 -0.35 16.86
N PRO A 51 1.57 0.18 16.81
CA PRO A 51 1.81 1.61 16.56
C PRO A 51 1.20 2.14 15.27
N ASN A 52 1.04 1.29 14.24
CA ASN A 52 0.43 1.68 12.97
C ASN A 52 -1.06 2.01 13.14
N ASN A 53 -1.82 1.12 13.79
CA ASN A 53 -3.22 1.31 14.12
C ASN A 53 -3.42 2.56 15.00
N VAL A 54 -2.67 2.66 16.10
CA VAL A 54 -2.67 3.84 17.00
C VAL A 54 -2.42 5.15 16.23
N ARG A 55 -1.53 5.14 15.24
CA ARG A 55 -1.21 6.30 14.39
C ARG A 55 -2.32 6.65 13.40
N ILE A 56 -3.08 5.67 12.92
CA ILE A 56 -4.21 5.88 12.00
C ILE A 56 -5.33 6.63 12.73
N HIS A 57 -5.83 6.07 13.83
CA HIS A 57 -7.05 6.54 14.50
C HIS A 57 -6.82 7.25 15.86
N GLY A 58 -5.57 7.41 16.29
CA GLY A 58 -5.19 8.13 17.52
C GLY A 58 -5.52 7.40 18.84
N ILE A 59 -6.10 6.20 18.80
CA ILE A 59 -6.58 5.49 20.00
C ILE A 59 -5.45 4.65 20.59
N THR A 60 -4.98 5.04 21.76
CA THR A 60 -3.94 4.33 22.51
C THR A 60 -4.51 3.30 23.46
N GLU A 61 -3.71 2.30 23.83
CA GLU A 61 -4.05 1.32 24.89
C GLU A 61 -4.45 2.02 26.20
N ALA A 62 -3.75 3.11 26.56
CA ALA A 62 -4.03 3.89 27.77
C ALA A 62 -5.42 4.55 27.75
N MET A 63 -5.91 4.98 26.58
CA MET A 63 -7.26 5.55 26.42
C MET A 63 -8.36 4.51 26.66
N VAL A 64 -8.14 3.26 26.27
CA VAL A 64 -9.14 2.19 26.38
C VAL A 64 -8.90 1.20 27.52
N ALA A 65 -7.84 1.37 28.32
CA ALA A 65 -7.51 0.46 29.42
C ALA A 65 -8.67 0.25 30.43
N THR A 66 -9.52 1.27 30.59
CA THR A 66 -10.73 1.23 31.45
C THR A 66 -12.04 1.15 30.66
N ALA A 67 -11.99 1.10 29.33
CA ALA A 67 -13.16 0.95 28.47
C ALA A 67 -13.82 -0.43 28.65
N PRO A 68 -15.12 -0.57 28.34
CA PRO A 68 -15.80 -1.86 28.35
C PRO A 68 -15.21 -2.81 27.30
N THR A 69 -15.25 -4.11 27.57
CA THR A 69 -14.99 -5.12 26.53
C THR A 69 -16.22 -5.32 25.66
N TRP A 70 -16.05 -5.92 24.47
CA TRP A 70 -17.17 -6.25 23.57
C TRP A 70 -18.32 -6.98 24.26
N SER A 71 -18.03 -7.95 25.13
CA SER A 71 -19.05 -8.69 25.89
C SER A 71 -19.93 -7.81 26.77
N GLN A 72 -19.43 -6.65 27.21
CA GLN A 72 -20.15 -5.73 28.10
C GLN A 72 -21.08 -4.79 27.35
N VAL A 73 -20.74 -4.39 26.11
CA VAL A 73 -21.51 -3.45 25.29
C VAL A 73 -22.29 -4.09 24.14
N HIS A 74 -22.02 -5.34 23.78
CA HIS A 74 -22.69 -6.01 22.64
C HIS A 74 -24.22 -5.95 22.72
N ALA A 75 -24.82 -6.06 23.91
CA ALA A 75 -26.28 -5.98 24.08
C ALA A 75 -26.83 -4.57 23.77
N GLU A 76 -26.08 -3.52 24.11
CA GLU A 76 -26.40 -2.13 23.82
C GLU A 76 -26.24 -1.84 22.32
N ILE A 77 -25.12 -2.27 21.73
CA ILE A 77 -24.84 -2.16 20.29
C ILE A 77 -25.91 -2.91 19.47
N ALA A 78 -26.29 -4.13 19.86
CA ALA A 78 -27.35 -4.88 19.20
C ALA A 78 -28.72 -4.20 19.32
N ALA A 79 -29.01 -3.55 20.46
CA ALA A 79 -30.22 -2.75 20.62
C ALA A 79 -30.18 -1.44 19.79
N PHE A 80 -28.99 -0.86 19.57
CA PHE A 80 -28.81 0.28 18.67
C PHE A 80 -29.09 -0.13 17.22
N ILE A 81 -28.58 -1.27 16.74
CA ILE A 81 -28.86 -1.78 15.38
C ILE A 81 -30.35 -2.17 15.25
N GLY A 82 -30.88 -2.97 16.18
CA GLY A 82 -32.20 -3.57 16.05
C GLY A 82 -32.34 -4.41 14.77
N ASP A 83 -33.44 -4.24 14.05
CA ASP A 83 -33.70 -4.91 12.76
C ASP A 83 -33.10 -4.18 11.54
N ASP A 84 -32.27 -3.15 11.75
CA ASP A 84 -31.69 -2.38 10.64
C ASP A 84 -30.75 -3.21 9.76
N ALA A 85 -30.67 -2.83 8.49
CA ALA A 85 -29.53 -3.20 7.67
C ALA A 85 -28.29 -2.38 8.08
N ILE A 86 -27.13 -3.03 8.03
CA ILE A 86 -25.83 -2.40 8.28
C ILE A 86 -25.28 -1.78 6.99
N MET A 87 -24.76 -0.57 7.05
CA MET A 87 -23.99 0.05 5.96
C MET A 87 -22.57 0.36 6.44
N ALA A 88 -21.56 0.03 5.64
CA ALA A 88 -20.17 0.36 5.97
C ALA A 88 -19.34 0.63 4.71
N HIS A 89 -18.26 1.40 4.86
CA HIS A 89 -17.41 1.81 3.75
C HIS A 89 -16.23 0.84 3.57
N ASN A 90 -16.45 -0.19 2.75
CA ASN A 90 -15.69 -1.44 2.71
C ASN A 90 -16.19 -2.50 3.71
N ALA A 91 -17.52 -2.64 3.82
CA ALA A 91 -18.24 -3.51 4.75
C ALA A 91 -17.74 -4.97 4.92
N GLY A 92 -16.90 -5.51 4.04
CA GLY A 92 -16.23 -6.78 4.32
C GLY A 92 -15.31 -6.72 5.55
N PHE A 93 -14.64 -5.58 5.77
CA PHE A 93 -13.79 -5.34 6.92
C PHE A 93 -14.61 -5.30 8.22
N ASP A 94 -15.56 -4.36 8.32
CA ASP A 94 -16.33 -4.07 9.53
C ASP A 94 -17.17 -5.25 10.01
N LEU A 95 -17.78 -5.99 9.06
CA LEU A 95 -18.57 -7.18 9.39
C LEU A 95 -17.68 -8.33 9.88
N ASP A 96 -16.44 -8.42 9.40
CA ASP A 96 -15.46 -9.37 9.93
C ASP A 96 -14.95 -8.95 11.30
N VAL A 97 -14.79 -7.64 11.57
CA VAL A 97 -14.45 -7.15 12.92
C VAL A 97 -15.58 -7.45 13.91
N PHE A 98 -16.83 -7.11 13.55
CA PHE A 98 -18.01 -7.43 14.36
C PHE A 98 -18.10 -8.93 14.66
N ARG A 99 -17.96 -9.76 13.61
CA ARG A 99 -18.02 -11.22 13.69
C ARG A 99 -16.92 -11.77 14.58
N LYS A 100 -15.66 -11.40 14.34
CA LYS A 100 -14.51 -11.98 15.07
C LYS A 100 -14.44 -11.51 16.52
N THR A 101 -14.81 -10.26 16.80
CA THR A 101 -14.90 -9.77 18.18
C THR A 101 -16.05 -10.48 18.93
N SER A 102 -17.18 -10.78 18.26
CA SER A 102 -18.27 -11.58 18.83
C SER A 102 -17.88 -13.05 19.07
N GLU A 103 -17.23 -13.69 18.10
CA GLU A 103 -16.72 -15.07 18.21
C GLU A 103 -15.75 -15.21 19.40
N THR A 104 -14.78 -14.30 19.54
CA THR A 104 -13.83 -14.25 20.67
C THR A 104 -14.52 -14.01 22.02
N ALA A 105 -15.59 -13.21 22.03
CA ALA A 105 -16.41 -12.97 23.21
C ALA A 105 -17.34 -14.14 23.60
N GLY A 106 -17.37 -15.23 22.83
CA GLY A 106 -18.31 -16.34 23.01
C GLY A 106 -19.76 -15.99 22.67
N ILE A 107 -19.98 -14.91 21.92
CA ILE A 107 -21.29 -14.40 21.54
C ILE A 107 -21.65 -14.92 20.16
N ALA A 108 -22.84 -15.53 20.03
CA ALA A 108 -23.36 -15.98 18.75
C ALA A 108 -23.58 -14.79 17.82
N SER A 109 -22.77 -14.70 16.75
CA SER A 109 -22.91 -13.67 15.72
C SER A 109 -24.29 -13.72 15.08
N GLN A 110 -24.99 -12.58 15.06
CA GLN A 110 -26.29 -12.47 14.41
C GLN A 110 -26.13 -12.27 12.90
N PRO A 111 -27.00 -12.85 12.07
CA PRO A 111 -26.89 -12.74 10.62
C PRO A 111 -27.47 -11.41 10.13
N PHE A 112 -26.62 -10.41 9.86
CA PHE A 112 -27.08 -9.10 9.40
C PHE A 112 -27.43 -9.06 7.91
N ARG A 113 -28.40 -8.20 7.58
CA ARG A 113 -28.55 -7.63 6.24
C ARG A 113 -27.55 -6.49 6.10
N TYR A 114 -26.85 -6.37 4.98
CA TYR A 114 -25.81 -5.33 4.85
C TYR A 114 -25.62 -4.79 3.44
N GLY A 115 -25.04 -3.59 3.32
CA GLY A 115 -24.62 -2.98 2.06
C GLY A 115 -23.26 -2.27 2.19
N CYS A 116 -22.62 -2.01 1.05
CA CYS A 116 -21.28 -1.43 1.01
C CYS A 116 -21.27 -0.13 0.19
N SER A 117 -20.98 1.01 0.82
CA SER A 117 -20.98 2.31 0.15
C SER A 117 -19.88 2.44 -0.91
N VAL A 118 -18.78 1.70 -0.80
CA VAL A 118 -17.75 1.59 -1.85
C VAL A 118 -18.36 1.00 -3.13
N LYS A 119 -19.17 -0.06 -3.04
CA LYS A 119 -19.81 -0.69 -4.20
C LYS A 119 -20.82 0.23 -4.87
N MET A 120 -21.59 0.98 -4.06
CA MET A 120 -22.48 2.03 -4.57
C MET A 120 -21.69 3.11 -5.32
N ALA A 121 -20.61 3.63 -4.72
CA ALA A 121 -19.79 4.67 -5.31
C ALA A 121 -19.07 4.19 -6.59
N GLN A 122 -18.60 2.94 -6.64
CA GLN A 122 -18.01 2.32 -7.83
C GLN A 122 -18.98 2.18 -8.99
N ALA A 123 -20.26 1.89 -8.71
CA ALA A 123 -21.29 1.77 -9.73
C ALA A 123 -21.79 3.12 -10.25
N LEU A 124 -21.79 4.16 -9.40
CA LEU A 124 -22.51 5.42 -9.65
C LEU A 124 -21.62 6.64 -9.88
N LEU A 125 -20.33 6.61 -9.47
CA LEU A 125 -19.44 7.77 -9.51
C LEU A 125 -18.14 7.45 -10.28
N PRO A 126 -17.83 8.16 -11.38
CA PRO A 126 -16.60 7.99 -12.15
C PRO A 126 -15.41 8.70 -11.47
N LEU A 127 -14.95 8.17 -10.34
CA LEU A 127 -13.86 8.73 -9.55
C LEU A 127 -12.53 8.00 -9.76
N GLU A 128 -11.42 8.72 -9.58
CA GLU A 128 -10.07 8.17 -9.63
C GLU A 128 -9.88 6.99 -8.67
N ASN A 129 -10.42 7.12 -7.46
CA ASN A 129 -10.49 6.09 -6.43
C ASN A 129 -11.82 6.24 -5.66
N HIS A 130 -12.19 5.20 -4.91
CA HIS A 130 -13.46 5.15 -4.17
C HIS A 130 -13.24 5.03 -2.65
N LYS A 131 -12.16 5.64 -2.14
CA LYS A 131 -11.91 5.78 -0.69
C LYS A 131 -12.92 6.76 -0.06
N LEU A 132 -13.13 6.64 1.24
CA LEU A 132 -14.15 7.39 1.97
C LEU A 132 -14.03 8.92 1.81
N PRO A 133 -12.85 9.56 1.99
CA PRO A 133 -12.72 11.00 1.79
C PRO A 133 -12.96 11.42 0.33
N THR A 134 -12.49 10.64 -0.65
CA THR A 134 -12.66 10.92 -2.08
C THR A 134 -14.13 10.93 -2.48
N VAL A 135 -14.89 9.94 -2.01
CA VAL A 135 -16.34 9.82 -2.31
C VAL A 135 -17.12 10.91 -1.55
N HIS A 136 -16.80 11.15 -0.28
CA HIS A 136 -17.45 12.18 0.54
C HIS A 136 -17.26 13.59 -0.05
N ALA A 137 -16.03 13.94 -0.43
CA ALA A 137 -15.72 15.21 -1.09
C ALA A 137 -16.41 15.33 -2.46
N ALA A 138 -16.40 14.28 -3.28
CA ALA A 138 -17.04 14.28 -4.61
C ALA A 138 -18.57 14.40 -4.56
N LEU A 139 -19.21 14.09 -3.43
CA LEU A 139 -20.64 14.30 -3.21
C LEU A 139 -20.96 15.72 -2.68
N GLY A 140 -19.96 16.53 -2.35
CA GLY A 140 -20.11 17.92 -1.92
C GLY A 140 -20.00 18.16 -0.41
N PHE A 141 -19.67 17.13 0.38
CA PHE A 141 -19.60 17.24 1.85
C PHE A 141 -18.24 17.72 2.39
N GLY A 142 -17.23 17.86 1.53
CA GLY A 142 -15.90 18.36 1.91
C GLY A 142 -15.07 17.37 2.73
N THR A 143 -14.05 17.91 3.40
CA THR A 143 -13.14 17.22 4.32
C THR A 143 -13.77 17.05 5.70
N PHE A 144 -13.44 15.95 6.38
CA PHE A 144 -13.84 15.66 7.75
C PHE A 144 -12.69 14.94 8.48
N ALA A 145 -12.84 14.67 9.78
CA ALA A 145 -11.88 13.89 10.55
C ALA A 145 -11.95 12.41 10.12
N HIS A 146 -11.09 12.02 9.17
CA HIS A 146 -10.94 10.62 8.75
C HIS A 146 -10.13 9.86 9.83
N HIS A 147 -10.48 8.60 10.08
CA HIS A 147 -10.00 7.77 11.20
C HIS A 147 -10.50 8.22 12.58
N ASP A 148 -11.66 8.88 12.61
CA ASP A 148 -12.58 8.88 13.74
C ASP A 148 -13.77 8.01 13.32
N GLY A 149 -13.94 6.84 13.95
CA GLY A 149 -14.96 5.87 13.53
C GLY A 149 -16.39 6.42 13.54
N LEU A 150 -16.73 7.42 14.38
CA LEU A 150 -18.04 8.05 14.30
C LEU A 150 -18.14 8.95 13.06
N ALA A 151 -17.11 9.75 12.78
CA ALA A 151 -17.08 10.62 11.61
C ALA A 151 -17.02 9.82 10.30
N ASP A 152 -16.31 8.69 10.27
CA ASP A 152 -16.27 7.77 9.11
C ASP A 152 -17.62 7.04 8.92
N ALA A 153 -18.28 6.61 9.99
CA ALA A 153 -19.66 6.10 9.93
C ALA A 153 -20.66 7.17 9.45
N GLU A 154 -20.50 8.43 9.84
CA GLU A 154 -21.32 9.55 9.32
C GLU A 154 -21.07 9.80 7.83
N ALA A 155 -19.81 9.79 7.41
CA ALA A 155 -19.45 9.91 6.00
C ALA A 155 -20.05 8.75 5.17
N CYS A 156 -20.00 7.51 5.67
CA CYS A 156 -20.66 6.36 5.07
C CYS A 156 -22.18 6.57 4.93
N ALA A 157 -22.85 7.03 6.00
CA ALA A 157 -24.27 7.32 5.99
C ALA A 157 -24.63 8.40 4.95
N ASN A 158 -23.90 9.52 4.93
CA ASN A 158 -24.11 10.63 3.99
C ASN A 158 -23.93 10.20 2.53
N ILE A 159 -22.93 9.35 2.24
CA ILE A 159 -22.72 8.74 0.92
C ILE A 159 -23.91 7.87 0.52
N THR A 160 -24.35 6.97 1.41
CA THR A 160 -25.47 6.07 1.15
C THR A 160 -26.77 6.83 0.91
N ILE A 161 -27.09 7.83 1.74
CA ILE A 161 -28.26 8.70 1.58
C ILE A 161 -28.21 9.41 0.22
N SER A 162 -27.10 10.06 -0.10
CA SER A 162 -26.95 10.86 -1.33
C SER A 162 -27.06 10.02 -2.59
N LEU A 163 -26.41 8.85 -2.62
CA LEU A 163 -26.45 7.95 -3.77
C LEU A 163 -27.83 7.29 -3.91
N ALA A 164 -28.47 6.88 -2.82
CA ALA A 164 -29.84 6.37 -2.86
C ALA A 164 -30.85 7.43 -3.33
N GLN A 165 -30.68 8.70 -2.94
CA GLN A 165 -31.52 9.80 -3.41
C GLN A 165 -31.32 10.07 -4.91
N ARG A 166 -30.07 10.11 -5.40
CA ARG A 166 -29.75 10.30 -6.83
C ARG A 166 -30.38 9.22 -7.72
N GLU A 167 -30.36 7.96 -7.26
CA GLU A 167 -30.94 6.81 -7.97
C GLU A 167 -32.43 6.59 -7.69
N GLY A 168 -33.11 7.49 -6.95
CA GLY A 168 -34.53 7.36 -6.61
C GLY A 168 -34.89 6.17 -5.70
N MET A 169 -33.90 5.56 -5.03
CA MET A 169 -34.07 4.36 -4.21
C MET A 169 -34.66 4.68 -2.84
N ALA A 170 -35.98 4.76 -2.78
CA ALA A 170 -36.71 5.18 -1.57
C ALA A 170 -36.64 4.19 -0.38
N HIS A 171 -36.15 2.96 -0.56
CA HIS A 171 -36.06 1.92 0.48
C HIS A 171 -34.66 1.30 0.51
N ILE A 172 -34.18 0.94 1.71
CA ILE A 172 -32.90 0.27 1.89
C ILE A 172 -32.81 -1.07 1.13
N ASP A 173 -33.92 -1.80 1.02
CA ASP A 173 -34.03 -3.06 0.27
C ASP A 173 -33.61 -2.92 -1.21
N ALA A 174 -33.89 -1.78 -1.84
CA ALA A 174 -33.49 -1.49 -3.21
C ALA A 174 -31.97 -1.28 -3.34
N VAL A 175 -31.37 -0.63 -2.34
CA VAL A 175 -29.91 -0.45 -2.21
C VAL A 175 -29.24 -1.81 -2.00
N LEU A 176 -29.74 -2.63 -1.06
CA LEU A 176 -29.13 -3.93 -0.76
C LEU A 176 -29.26 -4.93 -1.91
N LYS A 177 -30.38 -4.90 -2.65
CA LYS A 177 -30.56 -5.73 -3.85
C LYS A 177 -29.52 -5.43 -4.94
N SER A 178 -29.06 -4.18 -5.02
CA SER A 178 -28.12 -3.71 -6.04
C SER A 178 -26.65 -3.83 -5.60
N TRP A 179 -26.35 -3.53 -4.32
CA TRP A 179 -24.97 -3.34 -3.83
C TRP A 179 -24.69 -3.94 -2.43
N GLY A 180 -25.53 -4.86 -1.96
CA GLY A 180 -25.41 -5.50 -0.65
C GLY A 180 -25.82 -6.97 -0.63
N SER A 181 -26.21 -7.46 0.55
CA SER A 181 -26.87 -8.75 0.75
C SER A 181 -28.26 -8.53 1.36
N THR A 182 -29.28 -9.08 0.71
CA THR A 182 -30.64 -9.17 1.26
C THR A 182 -30.85 -10.44 2.10
N ALA A 183 -29.97 -11.43 1.97
CA ALA A 183 -29.97 -12.62 2.80
C ALA A 183 -29.23 -12.35 4.12
N PRO A 184 -29.82 -12.67 5.29
CA PRO A 184 -29.10 -12.74 6.55
C PRO A 184 -27.92 -13.72 6.42
N ALA A 185 -26.69 -13.27 6.68
CA ALA A 185 -25.49 -14.11 6.56
C ALA A 185 -25.36 -15.09 7.73
N GLY A 186 -26.16 -16.16 7.73
CA GLY A 186 -26.04 -17.28 8.67
C GLY A 186 -24.99 -18.29 8.22
N VAL A 187 -23.95 -18.52 9.04
CA VAL A 187 -22.98 -19.59 8.78
C VAL A 187 -23.62 -20.93 9.15
N ALA A 188 -23.65 -21.87 8.21
CA ALA A 188 -24.22 -23.20 8.46
C ALA A 188 -23.39 -23.97 9.49
N GLY A 189 -24.06 -24.46 10.54
CA GLY A 189 -23.49 -25.47 11.44
C GLY A 189 -23.27 -26.80 10.73
N VAL A 190 -22.40 -27.63 11.31
CA VAL A 190 -22.06 -28.98 10.82
C VAL A 190 -23.30 -29.90 10.79
N PRO A 191 -23.50 -30.64 9.70
CA PRO A 191 -23.78 -32.08 9.87
C PRO A 191 -23.00 -32.98 8.90
N ALA A 192 -22.96 -34.28 9.23
CA ALA A 192 -22.14 -35.27 8.55
C ALA A 192 -22.89 -36.09 7.47
N ALA A 193 -22.09 -36.62 6.53
CA ALA A 193 -22.25 -37.90 5.81
C ALA A 193 -23.35 -38.13 4.75
N ALA A 194 -23.02 -39.09 3.88
CA ALA A 194 -23.84 -39.89 2.95
C ALA A 194 -24.24 -39.27 1.60
N GLY A 195 -23.70 -39.84 0.52
CA GLY A 195 -23.95 -39.44 -0.87
C GLY A 195 -25.20 -40.05 -1.53
N VAL A 196 -25.30 -39.92 -2.87
CA VAL A 196 -25.88 -40.86 -3.87
C VAL A 196 -25.72 -40.23 -5.28
N ALA A 197 -25.78 -41.04 -6.35
CA ALA A 197 -25.17 -40.77 -7.66
C ALA A 197 -26.09 -40.21 -8.78
N ARG A 198 -25.45 -39.84 -9.92
CA ARG A 198 -26.05 -39.43 -11.22
C ARG A 198 -26.66 -40.63 -12.00
N PRO A 199 -27.50 -40.40 -13.03
CA PRO A 199 -27.03 -40.28 -14.44
C PRO A 199 -27.84 -39.24 -15.30
N GLY A 200 -27.51 -38.84 -16.54
CA GLY A 200 -26.34 -39.08 -17.43
C GLY A 200 -26.65 -38.76 -18.93
N ALA A 201 -25.61 -38.46 -19.74
CA ALA A 201 -25.58 -38.46 -21.25
C ALA A 201 -26.44 -37.42 -22.04
N ALA A 202 -26.19 -37.02 -23.31
CA ALA A 202 -25.07 -37.09 -24.29
C ALA A 202 -25.46 -36.27 -25.58
N ALA A 203 -24.66 -36.01 -26.65
CA ALA A 203 -23.23 -35.70 -26.85
C ALA A 203 -22.93 -35.39 -28.36
N GLY A 204 -22.01 -34.46 -28.71
CA GLY A 204 -21.52 -34.24 -30.10
C GLY A 204 -20.58 -33.02 -30.24
N SER A 205 -19.24 -33.15 -30.28
CA SER A 205 -18.34 -33.56 -31.39
C SER A 205 -17.87 -32.39 -32.29
N ARG A 206 -16.60 -32.20 -32.69
CA ARG A 206 -15.30 -32.89 -32.44
C ARG A 206 -14.16 -31.94 -32.88
N GLY A 207 -12.99 -31.95 -32.21
CA GLY A 207 -11.78 -31.21 -32.65
C GLY A 207 -10.56 -31.41 -31.75
N GLN A 208 -9.69 -32.35 -32.11
CA GLN A 208 -8.48 -32.89 -31.43
C GLN A 208 -7.69 -31.89 -30.54
N ARG A 209 -7.54 -32.08 -29.21
CA ARG A 209 -6.73 -33.06 -28.41
C ARG A 209 -5.21 -32.79 -28.30
N PHE A 210 -4.84 -32.08 -27.24
CA PHE A 210 -3.73 -32.47 -26.34
C PHE A 210 -4.31 -32.93 -24.98
N ALA A 211 -3.55 -33.69 -24.20
CA ALA A 211 -3.87 -34.14 -22.84
C ALA A 211 -2.54 -34.47 -22.11
N PRO A 212 -2.51 -34.67 -20.77
CA PRO A 212 -3.45 -34.28 -19.70
C PRO A 212 -2.75 -33.43 -18.60
N ARG A 213 -3.45 -33.11 -17.50
CA ARG A 213 -3.09 -33.58 -16.12
C ARG A 213 -4.21 -33.23 -15.11
N PRO A 214 -4.25 -33.88 -13.93
CA PRO A 214 -5.39 -33.83 -13.01
C PRO A 214 -5.45 -32.56 -12.15
N SER A 215 -6.56 -32.41 -11.43
CA SER A 215 -6.66 -31.58 -10.22
C SER A 215 -5.51 -31.85 -9.26
N LEU A 216 -4.96 -30.80 -8.64
CA LEU A 216 -3.86 -30.92 -7.69
C LEU A 216 -4.24 -31.83 -6.51
N ASP A 217 -3.39 -32.81 -6.25
CA ASP A 217 -3.39 -33.60 -5.02
C ASP A 217 -2.58 -32.84 -3.95
N LEU A 218 -3.03 -32.85 -2.70
CA LEU A 218 -2.52 -31.99 -1.62
C LEU A 218 -1.39 -32.66 -0.81
N THR A 219 -0.63 -33.58 -1.42
CA THR A 219 0.38 -34.39 -0.73
C THR A 219 1.77 -34.42 -1.39
N GLU A 220 2.03 -33.58 -2.40
CA GLU A 220 3.40 -33.36 -2.89
C GLU A 220 4.22 -32.61 -1.82
N PRO A 221 5.41 -33.09 -1.42
CA PRO A 221 6.16 -32.48 -0.32
C PRO A 221 6.77 -31.12 -0.71
N VAL A 222 6.76 -30.20 0.26
CA VAL A 222 7.20 -28.79 0.17
C VAL A 222 8.60 -28.59 -0.46
N ALA A 223 9.46 -29.61 -0.40
CA ALA A 223 10.83 -29.60 -0.93
C ALA A 223 10.96 -29.35 -2.46
N ALA A 224 9.88 -29.38 -3.24
CA ALA A 224 9.92 -29.11 -4.69
C ALA A 224 9.69 -27.63 -5.08
N ILE A 225 9.31 -26.77 -4.13
CA ILE A 225 9.07 -25.33 -4.36
C ILE A 225 10.34 -24.49 -4.09
N SER A 226 11.23 -25.00 -3.24
CA SER A 226 12.41 -24.34 -2.67
C SER A 226 13.59 -24.11 -3.66
N ALA A 227 13.39 -23.34 -4.73
CA ALA A 227 14.50 -23.01 -5.64
C ALA A 227 14.46 -21.65 -6.37
N LYS A 228 13.31 -20.97 -6.53
CA LYS A 228 13.20 -19.83 -7.47
C LYS A 228 12.16 -18.76 -7.10
N MET A 229 12.64 -17.65 -6.55
CA MET A 229 12.10 -16.31 -6.85
C MET A 229 12.86 -15.63 -8.02
N GLY A 230 14.05 -16.13 -8.34
CA GLY A 230 14.86 -15.71 -9.49
C GLY A 230 14.10 -15.73 -10.83
N GLY A 231 13.90 -14.54 -11.41
CA GLY A 231 13.18 -14.33 -12.67
C GLY A 231 11.71 -13.94 -12.52
N HIS A 232 11.17 -13.85 -11.30
CA HIS A 232 9.83 -13.32 -11.06
C HIS A 232 9.83 -11.80 -10.91
N MET A 233 8.91 -11.14 -11.61
CA MET A 233 8.60 -9.72 -11.47
C MET A 233 7.29 -9.61 -10.70
N VAL A 234 7.38 -9.13 -9.46
CA VAL A 234 6.32 -9.21 -8.45
C VAL A 234 5.62 -7.88 -8.27
N SER A 235 4.30 -7.89 -8.34
CA SER A 235 3.45 -6.76 -7.91
C SER A 235 2.66 -7.14 -6.66
N PHE A 236 2.42 -6.17 -5.77
CA PHE A 236 1.63 -6.35 -4.55
C PHE A 236 0.34 -5.51 -4.60
N THR A 237 -0.79 -6.06 -4.17
CA THR A 237 -2.09 -5.35 -4.10
C THR A 237 -2.93 -5.89 -2.94
N GLY A 238 -3.88 -5.12 -2.41
CA GLY A 238 -4.62 -5.53 -1.19
C GLY A 238 -3.78 -5.37 0.08
N ASP A 239 -4.35 -5.65 1.24
CA ASP A 239 -3.75 -5.30 2.53
C ASP A 239 -3.11 -6.53 3.18
N PHE A 240 -1.93 -6.34 3.79
CA PHE A 240 -1.01 -7.40 4.18
C PHE A 240 -0.81 -7.43 5.70
N SER A 241 -0.39 -8.57 6.25
CA SER A 241 -0.08 -8.72 7.68
C SER A 241 1.21 -8.00 8.10
N VAL A 242 2.05 -7.64 7.13
CA VAL A 242 3.28 -6.85 7.34
C VAL A 242 3.35 -5.70 6.34
N GLU A 243 4.15 -4.68 6.68
CA GLU A 243 4.36 -3.52 5.82
C GLU A 243 4.97 -3.91 4.46
N ARG A 244 4.47 -3.29 3.38
CA ARG A 244 4.87 -3.63 1.99
C ARG A 244 6.38 -3.60 1.75
N PRO A 245 7.17 -2.65 2.31
CA PRO A 245 8.63 -2.69 2.21
C PRO A 245 9.28 -3.99 2.72
N VAL A 246 8.70 -4.66 3.72
CA VAL A 246 9.21 -5.95 4.24
C VAL A 246 9.01 -7.06 3.21
N LEU A 247 7.80 -7.15 2.63
CA LEU A 247 7.50 -8.09 1.54
C LEU A 247 8.36 -7.84 0.30
N GLN A 248 8.59 -6.56 -0.01
CA GLN A 248 9.43 -6.11 -1.12
C GLN A 248 10.91 -6.49 -0.90
N GLN A 249 11.43 -6.32 0.31
CA GLN A 249 12.78 -6.71 0.68
C GLN A 249 12.99 -8.22 0.56
N LEU A 250 12.06 -9.03 1.08
CA LEU A 250 12.08 -10.49 0.95
C LEU A 250 12.09 -10.94 -0.53
N VAL A 251 11.34 -10.26 -1.40
CA VAL A 251 11.38 -10.52 -2.86
C VAL A 251 12.77 -10.28 -3.45
N LEU A 252 13.45 -9.21 -3.05
CA LEU A 252 14.78 -8.85 -3.55
C LEU A 252 15.85 -9.83 -3.03
N GLU A 253 15.78 -10.21 -1.75
CA GLU A 253 16.70 -11.16 -1.12
C GLU A 253 16.65 -12.54 -1.78
N HIS A 254 15.46 -12.99 -2.20
CA HIS A 254 15.27 -14.26 -2.92
C HIS A 254 15.47 -14.13 -4.44
N GLY A 255 15.98 -12.99 -4.92
CA GLY A 255 16.42 -12.77 -6.31
C GLY A 255 15.30 -12.41 -7.31
N GLY A 256 14.13 -12.02 -6.83
CA GLY A 256 13.05 -11.46 -7.64
C GLY A 256 13.27 -9.98 -7.99
N ALA A 257 12.37 -9.44 -8.82
CA ALA A 257 12.28 -8.02 -9.14
C ALA A 257 10.90 -7.48 -8.75
N LEU A 258 10.81 -6.17 -8.49
CA LEU A 258 9.57 -5.53 -8.04
C LEU A 258 8.92 -4.69 -9.13
N ASN A 259 7.59 -4.69 -9.17
CA ASN A 259 6.77 -3.72 -9.88
C ASN A 259 5.75 -3.12 -8.92
N ASN A 260 6.08 -1.94 -8.37
CA ASN A 260 5.28 -1.19 -7.39
C ASN A 260 4.03 -0.51 -8.02
N HIS A 261 3.61 -0.94 -9.20
CA HIS A 261 2.44 -0.47 -9.92
C HIS A 261 1.54 -1.65 -10.32
N ALA A 262 0.31 -1.37 -10.75
CA ALA A 262 -0.61 -2.39 -11.23
C ALA A 262 0.01 -3.26 -12.37
N PRO A 263 -0.21 -4.59 -12.39
CA PRO A 263 0.45 -5.56 -13.26
C PRO A 263 0.68 -5.11 -14.70
N THR A 264 1.86 -5.41 -15.23
CA THR A 264 2.28 -5.05 -16.60
C THR A 264 2.62 -6.30 -17.40
N ARG A 265 3.01 -6.13 -18.67
CA ARG A 265 3.56 -7.24 -19.48
C ARG A 265 4.85 -7.83 -18.91
N ALA A 266 5.56 -7.10 -18.06
CA ALA A 266 6.74 -7.61 -17.36
C ALA A 266 6.38 -8.41 -16.09
N THR A 267 5.20 -8.19 -15.49
CA THR A 267 4.76 -8.85 -14.26
C THR A 267 4.50 -10.34 -14.51
N THR A 268 5.15 -11.20 -13.72
CA THR A 268 4.97 -12.65 -13.76
C THR A 268 4.34 -13.19 -12.48
N LEU A 269 4.33 -12.41 -11.39
CA LEU A 269 3.65 -12.74 -10.13
C LEU A 269 2.88 -11.53 -9.60
N LEU A 270 1.62 -11.72 -9.22
CA LEU A 270 0.82 -10.79 -8.43
C LEU A 270 0.54 -11.42 -7.06
N VAL A 271 1.05 -10.80 -6.00
CA VAL A 271 0.70 -11.16 -4.62
C VAL A 271 -0.47 -10.29 -4.18
N VAL A 272 -1.48 -10.92 -3.60
CA VAL A 272 -2.69 -10.25 -3.11
C VAL A 272 -2.84 -10.45 -1.60
N GLY A 273 -2.87 -9.34 -0.88
CA GLY A 273 -3.24 -9.26 0.52
C GLY A 273 -4.76 -9.37 0.69
N ASP A 274 -5.21 -9.97 1.79
CA ASP A 274 -6.62 -10.33 2.08
C ASP A 274 -7.28 -11.16 0.93
N TRP A 275 -6.59 -12.19 0.46
CA TRP A 275 -7.01 -13.06 -0.66
C TRP A 275 -7.82 -14.28 -0.19
N ASP A 276 -9.14 -14.18 -0.20
CA ASP A 276 -10.07 -15.28 0.08
C ASP A 276 -10.51 -16.07 -1.17
N ALA A 277 -10.71 -17.37 -1.01
CA ALA A 277 -11.27 -18.29 -2.00
C ALA A 277 -12.66 -17.87 -2.51
N GLN A 278 -13.40 -17.02 -1.78
CA GLN A 278 -14.67 -16.45 -2.26
C GLN A 278 -14.51 -15.55 -3.50
N MET A 279 -13.31 -14.99 -3.76
CA MET A 279 -13.04 -14.23 -4.98
C MET A 279 -12.88 -15.09 -6.24
N LEU A 280 -12.92 -16.44 -6.13
CA LEU A 280 -12.89 -17.36 -7.27
C LEU A 280 -14.26 -17.58 -7.94
N ARG A 281 -15.34 -16.93 -7.46
CA ARG A 281 -16.66 -17.04 -8.08
C ARG A 281 -16.70 -16.30 -9.43
N PRO A 282 -17.23 -16.90 -10.51
CA PRO A 282 -17.47 -16.19 -11.75
C PRO A 282 -18.33 -14.94 -11.52
N GLY A 283 -17.80 -13.76 -11.87
CA GLY A 283 -18.46 -12.47 -11.63
C GLY A 283 -18.13 -11.78 -10.30
N ALA A 284 -17.15 -12.27 -9.52
CA ALA A 284 -16.65 -11.54 -8.36
C ALA A 284 -16.04 -10.18 -8.77
N VAL A 285 -16.40 -9.10 -8.05
CA VAL A 285 -15.78 -7.78 -8.24
C VAL A 285 -14.40 -7.79 -7.60
N VAL A 286 -13.37 -7.91 -8.43
CA VAL A 286 -11.97 -7.92 -8.02
C VAL A 286 -11.33 -6.53 -8.14
N SER A 287 -10.20 -6.31 -7.46
CA SER A 287 -9.48 -5.02 -7.56
C SER A 287 -9.01 -4.76 -9.01
N ARG A 288 -8.85 -3.48 -9.39
CA ARG A 288 -8.35 -3.10 -10.73
C ARG A 288 -7.00 -3.77 -11.06
N SER A 289 -6.19 -4.05 -10.04
CA SER A 289 -4.91 -4.77 -10.16
C SER A 289 -5.11 -6.25 -10.51
N VAL A 290 -6.03 -6.93 -9.82
CA VAL A 290 -6.39 -8.34 -10.06
C VAL A 290 -7.10 -8.51 -11.40
N GLN A 291 -8.03 -7.61 -11.76
CA GLN A 291 -8.68 -7.61 -13.08
C GLN A 291 -7.64 -7.49 -14.20
N LYS A 292 -6.70 -6.53 -14.07
CA LYS A 292 -5.62 -6.34 -15.05
C LYS A 292 -4.72 -7.56 -15.16
N ALA A 293 -4.42 -8.25 -14.06
CA ALA A 293 -3.70 -9.53 -14.08
C ALA A 293 -4.49 -10.63 -14.80
N GLN A 294 -5.80 -10.77 -14.56
CA GLN A 294 -6.66 -11.72 -15.25
C GLN A 294 -6.73 -11.43 -16.77
N ASP A 295 -6.86 -10.17 -17.16
CA ASP A 295 -6.87 -9.74 -18.57
C ASP A 295 -5.54 -10.05 -19.29
N LEU A 296 -4.40 -9.94 -18.59
CA LEU A 296 -3.09 -10.28 -19.13
C LEU A 296 -2.94 -11.81 -19.30
N ARG A 297 -3.41 -12.61 -18.33
CA ARG A 297 -3.49 -14.08 -18.46
C ARG A 297 -4.38 -14.51 -19.63
N ALA A 298 -5.54 -13.88 -19.80
CA ALA A 298 -6.45 -14.14 -20.92
C ALA A 298 -5.82 -13.82 -22.29
N LYS A 299 -4.84 -12.91 -22.33
CA LYS A 299 -4.02 -12.58 -23.52
C LYS A 299 -2.80 -13.50 -23.69
N GLY A 300 -2.71 -14.59 -22.95
CA GLY A 300 -1.66 -15.60 -23.06
C GLY A 300 -0.38 -15.32 -22.26
N GLN A 301 -0.37 -14.33 -21.36
CA GLN A 301 0.79 -14.04 -20.52
C GLN A 301 0.91 -15.05 -19.37
N SER A 302 2.13 -15.54 -19.13
CA SER A 302 2.47 -16.34 -17.95
C SER A 302 2.57 -15.44 -16.72
N LEU A 303 1.42 -15.14 -16.12
CA LEU A 303 1.28 -14.38 -14.88
C LEU A 303 0.53 -15.23 -13.86
N GLU A 304 1.10 -15.38 -12.67
CA GLU A 304 0.48 -16.08 -11.55
C GLU A 304 -0.11 -15.08 -10.54
N ILE A 305 -1.17 -15.48 -9.83
CA ILE A 305 -1.82 -14.67 -8.79
C ILE A 305 -1.89 -15.53 -7.54
N ILE A 306 -1.23 -15.10 -6.45
CA ILE A 306 -1.16 -15.82 -5.18
C ILE A 306 -1.66 -14.94 -4.03
N GLY A 307 -2.19 -15.58 -2.98
CA GLY A 307 -2.51 -14.91 -1.72
C GLY A 307 -1.27 -14.76 -0.83
N GLU A 308 -1.34 -13.87 0.15
CA GLU A 308 -0.30 -13.64 1.15
C GLU A 308 0.21 -14.94 1.83
N ALA A 309 -0.68 -15.82 2.29
CA ALA A 309 -0.28 -17.10 2.89
C ALA A 309 0.57 -17.98 1.96
N SER A 310 0.31 -17.95 0.65
CA SER A 310 1.11 -18.66 -0.36
C SER A 310 2.41 -17.93 -0.71
N PHE A 311 2.48 -16.62 -0.51
CA PHE A 311 3.72 -15.86 -0.63
C PHE A 311 4.71 -16.25 0.47
N TRP A 312 4.26 -16.31 1.74
CA TRP A 312 5.09 -16.75 2.86
C TRP A 312 5.65 -18.17 2.67
N GLN A 313 4.85 -19.09 2.14
CA GLN A 313 5.30 -20.44 1.74
C GLN A 313 6.30 -20.43 0.56
N LEU A 314 6.26 -19.43 -0.32
CA LEU A 314 7.13 -19.31 -1.49
C LEU A 314 8.50 -18.73 -1.14
N VAL A 315 8.58 -17.85 -0.13
CA VAL A 315 9.84 -17.25 0.35
C VAL A 315 10.46 -18.00 1.54
N ASP A 316 9.85 -19.11 1.99
CA ASP A 316 10.29 -19.94 3.13
C ASP A 316 10.62 -19.12 4.39
N ALA A 317 9.80 -18.09 4.66
CA ALA A 317 10.01 -17.11 5.73
C ALA A 317 8.79 -17.01 6.65
N ASP A 318 9.06 -16.87 7.94
CA ASP A 318 8.04 -16.67 8.98
C ASP A 318 7.66 -15.17 9.08
N PRO A 319 6.36 -14.81 8.97
CA PRO A 319 5.88 -13.44 9.16
C PRO A 319 6.33 -12.82 10.49
N GLU A 320 6.31 -13.57 11.60
CA GLU A 320 6.65 -13.04 12.92
C GLU A 320 8.15 -12.74 13.02
N ALA A 321 8.99 -13.61 12.45
CA ALA A 321 10.44 -13.39 12.40
C ALA A 321 10.81 -12.21 11.47
N ALA A 322 10.12 -12.04 10.34
CA ALA A 322 10.31 -10.92 9.43
C ALA A 322 9.93 -9.57 10.09
N VAL A 323 8.82 -9.53 10.83
CA VAL A 323 8.42 -8.36 11.65
C VAL A 323 9.44 -8.09 12.74
N ALA A 324 9.92 -9.11 13.46
CA ALA A 324 10.92 -8.94 14.51
C ALA A 324 12.27 -8.42 13.95
N ALA A 325 12.70 -8.87 12.77
CA ALA A 325 13.89 -8.38 12.10
C ALA A 325 13.74 -6.91 11.65
N ALA A 326 12.58 -6.54 11.07
CA ALA A 326 12.27 -5.16 10.71
C ALA A 326 12.19 -4.24 11.94
N ALA A 327 11.59 -4.71 13.04
CA ALA A 327 11.54 -3.98 14.31
C ALA A 327 12.92 -3.82 14.95
N ALA A 328 13.79 -4.84 14.87
CA ALA A 328 15.18 -4.76 15.35
C ALA A 328 16.02 -3.77 14.52
N ALA A 329 15.80 -3.69 13.20
CA ALA A 329 16.41 -2.66 12.35
C ALA A 329 15.86 -1.25 12.63
N ALA A 330 14.61 -1.12 13.06
CA ALA A 330 13.99 0.15 13.48
C ALA A 330 14.38 0.60 14.89
N LEU A 331 14.94 -0.29 15.74
CA LEU A 331 15.40 0.00 17.10
C LEU A 331 16.82 0.63 17.13
N LEU A 332 16.99 1.71 16.38
CA LEU A 332 18.07 2.70 16.55
C LEU A 332 17.52 3.98 17.20
N PRO A 333 18.34 4.77 17.91
CA PRO A 333 17.86 5.57 19.04
C PRO A 333 16.87 6.68 18.67
N SER A 334 15.94 6.90 19.62
CA SER A 334 14.92 7.93 19.59
C SER A 334 15.48 9.35 19.45
N ALA A 335 14.90 10.11 18.52
CA ALA A 335 14.79 11.57 18.50
C ALA A 335 16.08 12.43 18.67
N HIS A 336 16.36 13.22 17.63
CA HIS A 336 17.18 14.45 17.62
C HIS A 336 18.71 14.38 17.51
N GLU A 337 19.35 13.24 17.22
CA GLU A 337 20.71 13.24 16.65
C GLU A 337 20.74 12.64 15.23
N PRO A 338 21.32 13.33 14.23
CA PRO A 338 21.44 12.80 12.88
C PRO A 338 22.58 11.77 12.82
N LEU A 339 22.20 10.49 12.78
CA LEU A 339 23.01 9.46 12.14
C LEU A 339 23.30 9.92 10.68
N SER A 340 24.47 9.62 10.12
CA SER A 340 25.02 10.46 9.04
C SER A 340 24.69 10.02 7.60
N LEU A 341 23.92 10.87 6.89
CA LEU A 341 24.39 11.54 5.66
C LEU A 341 24.38 13.07 5.91
N ALA A 342 24.84 13.49 7.09
CA ALA A 342 24.78 14.90 7.52
C ALA A 342 25.71 15.81 6.70
N ASP A 343 26.73 15.23 6.05
CA ASP A 343 27.62 15.95 5.15
C ASP A 343 26.98 16.28 3.80
N THR A 344 27.38 17.44 3.30
CA THR A 344 27.14 17.88 1.92
C THR A 344 27.54 16.78 0.91
N PRO A 345 26.83 16.62 -0.24
CA PRO A 345 27.28 15.82 -1.36
C PRO A 345 28.79 16.00 -1.63
N PRO A 346 29.56 14.91 -1.74
CA PRO A 346 31.00 15.00 -1.56
C PRO A 346 31.60 15.83 -2.69
N ALA A 347 32.55 16.71 -2.35
CA ALA A 347 33.18 17.59 -3.32
C ALA A 347 33.69 16.78 -4.52
N LEU A 348 33.20 17.10 -5.71
CA LEU A 348 33.48 16.29 -6.90
C LEU A 348 35.00 16.18 -7.13
N PRO A 349 35.53 14.97 -7.33
CA PRO A 349 36.95 14.81 -7.58
C PRO A 349 37.34 15.51 -8.88
N LYS A 350 38.51 16.18 -8.89
CA LYS A 350 39.02 16.93 -10.06
C LYS A 350 39.13 16.10 -11.35
N ARG A 351 39.16 14.76 -11.23
CA ARG A 351 39.09 13.80 -12.33
C ARG A 351 38.21 12.62 -11.91
N ARG A 352 37.41 12.09 -12.84
CA ARG A 352 36.59 10.90 -12.63
C ARG A 352 37.48 9.66 -12.53
N ASP A 353 37.40 8.92 -11.42
CA ASP A 353 38.10 7.63 -11.31
C ASP A 353 37.28 6.49 -11.96
N VAL A 354 37.33 6.45 -13.30
CA VAL A 354 36.65 5.43 -14.09
C VAL A 354 37.15 4.02 -13.76
N LYS A 355 38.40 3.87 -13.30
CA LYS A 355 38.99 2.56 -12.96
C LYS A 355 38.49 2.07 -11.61
N GLY A 356 38.52 2.91 -10.57
CA GLY A 356 37.99 2.59 -9.24
C GLY A 356 36.49 2.29 -9.29
N MET A 357 35.70 3.16 -9.93
CA MET A 357 34.26 2.93 -10.11
C MET A 357 33.97 1.66 -10.94
N GLY A 358 34.80 1.35 -11.95
CA GLY A 358 34.72 0.09 -12.69
C GLY A 358 35.02 -1.13 -11.82
N GLY A 359 35.94 -1.02 -10.86
CA GLY A 359 36.20 -2.03 -9.83
C GLY A 359 35.02 -2.24 -8.89
N VAL A 360 34.37 -1.15 -8.43
CA VAL A 360 33.15 -1.21 -7.63
C VAL A 360 32.03 -1.90 -8.41
N LEU A 361 31.80 -1.54 -9.67
CA LEU A 361 30.85 -2.26 -10.54
C LEU A 361 31.23 -3.73 -10.74
N ALA A 362 32.51 -4.08 -10.81
CA ALA A 362 32.91 -5.49 -10.97
C ALA A 362 32.65 -6.32 -9.69
N GLY A 363 32.78 -5.73 -8.51
CA GLY A 363 32.56 -6.39 -7.21
C GLY A 363 31.13 -6.34 -6.68
N MET A 364 30.29 -5.43 -7.18
CA MET A 364 28.92 -5.20 -6.71
C MET A 364 27.99 -6.39 -6.96
N GLY A 365 27.49 -6.97 -5.87
CA GLY A 365 26.50 -8.03 -5.84
C GLY A 365 25.05 -7.55 -6.02
N PRO A 366 24.08 -8.49 -6.10
CA PRO A 366 22.67 -8.16 -6.05
C PRO A 366 22.30 -7.65 -4.65
N ALA A 367 21.52 -6.57 -4.58
CA ALA A 367 21.05 -5.93 -3.34
C ALA A 367 22.13 -5.28 -2.45
N ASP A 368 23.36 -5.09 -2.94
CA ASP A 368 24.35 -4.25 -2.26
C ASP A 368 23.84 -2.81 -2.09
N LEU A 369 23.99 -2.26 -0.88
CA LEU A 369 23.80 -0.82 -0.67
C LEU A 369 24.96 -0.04 -1.30
N ALA A 370 24.63 0.95 -2.12
CA ALA A 370 25.61 1.78 -2.81
C ALA A 370 25.21 3.26 -2.81
N ALA A 371 26.20 4.12 -3.00
CA ALA A 371 25.99 5.54 -3.27
C ALA A 371 26.75 5.98 -4.53
N ALA A 372 26.08 6.76 -5.37
CA ALA A 372 26.65 7.36 -6.56
C ALA A 372 26.45 8.88 -6.55
N THR A 373 27.51 9.63 -6.86
CA THR A 373 27.43 11.08 -7.04
C THR A 373 27.43 11.40 -8.52
N PHE A 374 26.42 12.14 -8.95
CA PHE A 374 26.19 12.54 -10.33
C PHE A 374 26.47 14.04 -10.51
N LYS A 375 26.75 14.44 -11.75
CA LYS A 375 26.80 15.84 -12.17
C LYS A 375 25.90 16.05 -13.38
N SER A 376 25.02 17.04 -13.29
CA SER A 376 24.17 17.52 -14.38
C SER A 376 24.28 19.03 -14.50
N GLU A 377 24.00 19.58 -15.69
CA GLU A 377 23.96 21.03 -15.92
C GLU A 377 22.70 21.62 -15.29
N HIS A 378 21.52 21.02 -15.52
CA HIS A 378 20.25 21.50 -14.94
C HIS A 378 20.11 21.25 -13.42
N TYR A 379 20.74 20.21 -12.88
CA TYR A 379 20.53 19.76 -11.49
C TYR A 379 21.79 19.86 -10.60
N GLY A 380 22.90 20.36 -11.14
CA GLY A 380 24.17 20.46 -10.40
C GLY A 380 24.71 19.12 -9.94
N VAL A 381 25.20 19.08 -8.70
CA VAL A 381 25.76 17.89 -8.06
C VAL A 381 24.73 17.27 -7.13
N PHE A 382 24.47 15.97 -7.28
CA PHE A 382 23.54 15.24 -6.42
C PHE A 382 24.04 13.83 -6.12
N ARG A 383 23.78 13.36 -4.90
CA ARG A 383 24.05 11.99 -4.44
C ARG A 383 22.75 11.19 -4.52
N VAL A 384 22.83 9.96 -5.02
CA VAL A 384 21.77 8.95 -4.91
C VAL A 384 22.33 7.79 -4.10
N ALA A 385 21.59 7.27 -3.14
CA ALA A 385 22.01 6.16 -2.30
C ALA A 385 20.85 5.17 -2.05
N GLY A 386 21.14 3.88 -1.99
CA GLY A 386 20.13 2.83 -1.80
C GLY A 386 20.59 1.48 -2.33
N THR A 387 19.63 0.57 -2.49
CA THR A 387 19.87 -0.80 -2.97
C THR A 387 20.19 -0.81 -4.46
N ALA A 388 21.34 -1.35 -4.83
CA ALA A 388 21.71 -1.56 -6.23
C ALA A 388 21.02 -2.80 -6.79
N PHE A 389 20.40 -2.67 -7.96
CA PHE A 389 19.67 -3.75 -8.61
C PHE A 389 19.94 -3.80 -10.11
N LYS A 390 19.77 -4.96 -10.74
CA LYS A 390 19.86 -5.10 -12.20
C LYS A 390 18.48 -4.89 -12.81
N SER A 391 18.34 -3.91 -13.69
CA SER A 391 17.09 -3.64 -14.40
C SER A 391 16.70 -4.84 -15.27
N PRO A 392 15.52 -5.46 -15.05
CA PRO A 392 15.06 -6.56 -15.91
C PRO A 392 14.59 -6.07 -17.29
N VAL A 393 14.37 -4.76 -17.45
CA VAL A 393 13.97 -4.13 -18.72
C VAL A 393 15.19 -3.66 -19.51
N LEU A 394 16.14 -2.97 -18.86
CA LEU A 394 17.29 -2.36 -19.52
C LEU A 394 18.54 -3.24 -19.51
N GLY A 395 18.58 -4.30 -18.69
CA GLY A 395 19.72 -5.21 -18.55
C GLY A 395 20.94 -4.63 -17.82
N VAL A 396 20.91 -3.34 -17.46
CA VAL A 396 21.97 -2.61 -16.74
C VAL A 396 21.67 -2.48 -15.25
N ARG A 397 22.70 -2.34 -14.43
CA ARG A 397 22.56 -1.98 -13.01
C ARG A 397 22.10 -0.55 -12.82
N MET A 398 21.23 -0.39 -11.84
CA MET A 398 20.56 0.84 -11.47
C MET A 398 20.71 1.13 -9.98
N LEU A 399 20.63 2.40 -9.63
CA LEU A 399 20.54 2.91 -8.26
C LEU A 399 19.39 3.93 -8.22
N GLY A 400 18.35 3.63 -7.45
CA GLY A 400 17.07 4.34 -7.55
C GLY A 400 16.49 4.25 -8.97
N HIS A 401 16.29 5.38 -9.63
CA HIS A 401 15.85 5.46 -11.03
C HIS A 401 16.97 5.73 -12.05
N ARG A 402 18.23 5.84 -11.62
CA ARG A 402 19.39 6.11 -12.49
C ARG A 402 20.07 4.81 -12.91
N SER A 403 20.54 4.73 -14.16
CA SER A 403 21.56 3.74 -14.52
C SER A 403 22.88 4.09 -13.83
N ILE A 404 23.61 3.10 -13.37
CA ILE A 404 24.99 3.28 -12.88
C ILE A 404 26.06 2.71 -13.80
N GLU A 405 25.66 1.98 -14.83
CA GLU A 405 26.57 1.42 -15.82
C GLU A 405 26.04 1.50 -17.27
N ASN A 406 26.99 1.53 -18.19
CA ASN A 406 26.79 1.42 -19.63
C ASN A 406 27.84 0.45 -20.18
N ASN A 407 27.40 -0.72 -20.65
CA ASN A 407 28.29 -1.80 -21.10
C ASN A 407 29.39 -2.14 -20.06
N ALA A 408 28.98 -2.35 -18.79
CA ALA A 408 29.84 -2.63 -17.64
C ALA A 408 30.91 -1.56 -17.33
N LYS A 409 30.74 -0.33 -17.82
CA LYS A 409 31.54 0.85 -17.45
C LYS A 409 30.68 1.87 -16.71
N PRO A 410 31.23 2.68 -15.79
CA PRO A 410 30.47 3.73 -15.09
C PRO A 410 29.81 4.71 -16.07
N GLU A 411 28.54 5.04 -15.83
CA GLU A 411 27.78 5.99 -16.65
C GLU A 411 28.46 7.37 -16.73
N ARG A 412 28.27 8.13 -17.81
CA ARG A 412 29.06 9.33 -18.11
C ARG A 412 28.91 10.47 -17.09
N ASP A 413 27.75 10.60 -16.46
CA ASP A 413 27.43 11.64 -15.47
C ASP A 413 27.89 11.28 -14.04
N ILE A 414 28.25 10.01 -13.77
CA ILE A 414 28.73 9.54 -12.46
C ILE A 414 30.18 9.93 -12.23
N HIS A 415 30.44 10.60 -11.10
CA HIS A 415 31.75 11.09 -10.69
C HIS A 415 32.34 10.33 -9.50
N SER A 416 31.50 9.70 -8.67
CA SER A 416 31.90 8.72 -7.66
C SER A 416 30.86 7.60 -7.58
N LEU A 417 31.31 6.38 -7.28
CA LEU A 417 30.48 5.23 -6.96
C LEU A 417 31.19 4.43 -5.86
N ALA A 418 30.48 4.11 -4.78
CA ALA A 418 30.99 3.32 -3.67
C ALA A 418 29.90 2.38 -3.14
N LEU A 419 30.31 1.23 -2.59
CA LEU A 419 29.44 0.45 -1.70
C LEU A 419 29.39 1.14 -0.35
N LEU A 420 28.22 1.13 0.29
CA LEU A 420 28.04 1.67 1.64
C LEU A 420 28.32 0.59 2.68
N GLN A 421 28.98 0.98 3.76
CA GLN A 421 29.26 0.13 4.92
C GLN A 421 29.19 0.97 6.21
N GLY A 422 29.04 0.31 7.35
CA GLY A 422 28.99 0.99 8.65
C GLY A 422 27.84 1.99 8.77
N GLU A 423 28.14 3.18 9.29
CA GLU A 423 27.14 4.22 9.61
C GLU A 423 26.38 4.72 8.37
N ASP A 424 27.04 4.94 7.23
CA ASP A 424 26.38 5.36 5.99
C ASP A 424 25.34 4.32 5.50
N ALA A 425 25.66 3.02 5.64
CA ALA A 425 24.75 1.94 5.27
C ALA A 425 23.57 1.84 6.24
N ALA A 426 23.83 1.94 7.55
CA ALA A 426 22.79 1.98 8.57
C ALA A 426 21.85 3.19 8.37
N PHE A 427 22.39 4.38 8.11
CA PHE A 427 21.61 5.58 7.86
C PHE A 427 20.70 5.44 6.65
N VAL A 428 21.23 4.97 5.51
CA VAL A 428 20.41 4.76 4.31
C VAL A 428 19.32 3.73 4.58
N THR A 429 19.62 2.63 5.27
CA THR A 429 18.64 1.60 5.64
C THR A 429 17.53 2.16 6.53
N VAL A 430 17.88 2.97 7.54
CA VAL A 430 16.90 3.61 8.44
C VAL A 430 16.02 4.60 7.68
N LEU A 431 16.60 5.42 6.78
CA LEU A 431 15.80 6.35 5.95
C LEU A 431 14.88 5.61 4.97
N THR A 432 15.37 4.57 4.29
CA THR A 432 14.56 3.85 3.30
C THR A 432 13.51 2.93 3.92
N ALA A 433 13.65 2.59 5.21
CA ALA A 433 12.62 1.95 6.02
C ALA A 433 11.68 2.95 6.73
N HIS A 434 11.97 4.26 6.68
CA HIS A 434 11.18 5.26 7.40
C HIS A 434 9.77 5.39 6.82
N THR A 435 8.76 5.39 7.70
CA THR A 435 7.37 5.64 7.31
C THR A 435 7.06 7.13 7.53
N PRO A 436 6.62 7.88 6.51
CA PRO A 436 6.48 9.33 6.61
C PRO A 436 5.48 9.79 7.66
N ASP A 437 5.90 10.78 8.45
CA ASP A 437 5.02 11.72 9.15
C ASP A 437 4.51 12.76 8.14
N THR A 438 3.22 12.71 7.81
CA THR A 438 2.65 13.58 6.77
C THR A 438 2.56 15.05 7.18
N GLU A 439 2.37 15.36 8.46
CA GLU A 439 2.35 16.77 8.92
C GLU A 439 3.76 17.36 8.89
N PHE A 440 4.77 16.64 9.38
CA PHE A 440 6.15 17.09 9.35
C PHE A 440 6.69 17.23 7.93
N MET A 441 6.33 16.29 7.04
CA MET A 441 6.69 16.35 5.62
C MET A 441 6.09 17.58 4.91
N ASP A 442 4.81 17.89 5.13
CA ASP A 442 4.17 19.07 4.52
C ASP A 442 4.75 20.38 5.05
N VAL A 443 5.08 20.46 6.34
CA VAL A 443 5.80 21.60 6.94
C VAL A 443 7.17 21.80 6.30
N LEU A 444 7.98 20.74 6.17
CA LEU A 444 9.29 20.83 5.52
C LEU A 444 9.17 21.13 4.01
N LEU A 445 8.20 20.55 3.30
CA LEU A 445 7.98 20.86 1.88
C LEU A 445 7.60 22.33 1.69
N GLY A 446 6.77 22.89 2.58
CA GLY A 446 6.45 24.32 2.61
C GLY A 446 7.65 25.22 2.91
N SER A 447 8.71 24.71 3.54
CA SER A 447 9.94 25.46 3.81
C SER A 447 10.95 25.47 2.66
N VAL A 448 10.90 24.49 1.74
CA VAL A 448 11.87 24.38 0.62
C VAL A 448 11.91 25.63 -0.26
N ARG A 449 13.10 26.15 -0.52
CA ARG A 449 13.38 27.22 -1.48
C ARG A 449 14.37 26.75 -2.54
N HIS A 450 14.42 27.50 -3.63
CA HIS A 450 15.42 27.27 -4.66
C HIS A 450 16.81 27.54 -4.10
N GLY A 451 17.70 26.57 -4.27
CA GLY A 451 19.08 26.68 -3.81
C GLY A 451 19.34 26.06 -2.43
N ASP A 452 18.33 25.54 -1.73
CA ASP A 452 18.51 24.80 -0.48
C ASP A 452 19.06 23.39 -0.73
N LEU A 453 19.87 22.86 0.19
CA LEU A 453 20.32 21.48 0.17
C LEU A 453 19.28 20.60 0.88
N VAL A 454 18.69 19.67 0.13
CA VAL A 454 17.60 18.83 0.62
C VAL A 454 18.00 17.35 0.56
N THR A 455 17.63 16.61 1.61
CA THR A 455 17.74 15.15 1.68
C THR A 455 16.33 14.56 1.73
N ALA A 456 16.00 13.68 0.78
CA ALA A 456 14.67 13.08 0.67
C ALA A 456 14.74 11.62 0.19
N VAL A 457 13.72 10.84 0.51
CA VAL A 457 13.56 9.44 0.13
C VAL A 457 12.50 9.35 -0.98
N PHE A 458 12.77 8.53 -1.98
CA PHE A 458 11.88 8.31 -3.11
C PHE A 458 11.70 6.83 -3.43
N ASP A 459 10.57 6.49 -4.05
CA ASP A 459 10.25 5.13 -4.47
C ASP A 459 10.63 4.86 -5.93
N ALA A 460 11.33 3.75 -6.16
CA ALA A 460 11.65 3.23 -7.50
C ALA A 460 11.37 1.73 -7.63
N LEU A 461 11.59 1.21 -8.85
CA LEU A 461 11.45 -0.20 -9.21
C LEU A 461 12.37 -1.13 -8.39
N GLY A 462 13.50 -0.61 -7.91
CA GLY A 462 14.45 -1.32 -7.05
C GLY A 462 14.22 -1.14 -5.54
N GLY A 463 13.08 -0.58 -5.13
CA GLY A 463 12.80 -0.18 -3.76
C GLY A 463 13.02 1.32 -3.49
N PRO A 464 12.81 1.75 -2.23
CA PRO A 464 13.08 3.11 -1.78
C PRO A 464 14.57 3.48 -1.82
N PHE A 465 14.88 4.74 -2.10
CA PHE A 465 16.23 5.26 -2.23
C PHE A 465 16.34 6.73 -1.80
N VAL A 466 17.48 7.12 -1.25
CA VAL A 466 17.77 8.48 -0.80
C VAL A 466 18.34 9.30 -1.94
N VAL A 467 17.89 10.54 -2.08
CA VAL A 467 18.50 11.58 -2.92
C VAL A 467 18.88 12.77 -2.04
N GLN A 468 20.11 13.26 -2.22
CA GLN A 468 20.63 14.46 -1.57
C GLN A 468 21.14 15.42 -2.65
N ALA A 469 20.52 16.59 -2.78
CA ALA A 469 20.83 17.55 -3.85
C ALA A 469 20.46 18.99 -3.47
N VAL A 470 20.92 19.96 -4.27
CA VAL A 470 20.36 21.31 -4.25
C VAL A 470 18.97 21.30 -4.92
N ALA A 471 17.98 21.90 -4.27
CA ALA A 471 16.63 22.04 -4.79
C ALA A 471 16.58 23.06 -5.95
N VAL A 472 16.19 22.59 -7.13
CA VAL A 472 16.07 23.43 -8.34
C VAL A 472 14.61 23.73 -8.59
N TYR A 473 14.23 25.01 -8.60
CA TYR A 473 12.86 25.42 -8.95
C TYR A 473 12.73 25.55 -10.47
N ALA A 474 11.61 25.07 -11.00
CA ALA A 474 11.24 25.12 -12.40
C ALA A 474 9.94 25.96 -12.54
N PRO A 475 10.03 27.30 -12.69
CA PRO A 475 8.87 28.18 -12.75
C PRO A 475 7.85 27.78 -13.83
N VAL A 476 8.33 27.26 -14.97
CA VAL A 476 7.49 26.83 -16.10
C VAL A 476 6.50 25.70 -15.78
N ALA A 477 6.78 24.92 -14.74
CA ALA A 477 5.94 23.80 -14.31
C ALA A 477 5.47 23.95 -12.86
N ASP A 478 5.84 25.05 -12.20
CA ASP A 478 5.64 25.31 -10.77
C ASP A 478 6.00 24.08 -9.92
N MET A 479 7.29 23.73 -9.98
CA MET A 479 7.82 22.44 -9.55
C MET A 479 9.21 22.58 -8.92
N PHE A 480 9.45 21.87 -7.83
CA PHE A 480 10.77 21.67 -7.24
C PHE A 480 11.35 20.33 -7.66
N MET A 481 12.60 20.35 -8.14
CA MET A 481 13.39 19.20 -8.53
C MET A 481 14.50 18.93 -7.53
N LEU A 482 14.74 17.66 -7.21
CA LEU A 482 15.86 17.19 -6.40
C LEU A 482 16.67 16.19 -7.22
N GLY A 483 17.82 16.61 -7.75
CA GLY A 483 18.39 15.92 -8.91
C GLY A 483 17.35 15.87 -10.03
N SER A 484 17.15 14.71 -10.65
CA SER A 484 16.04 14.50 -11.61
C SER A 484 14.76 13.92 -11.00
N MET A 485 14.58 13.98 -9.67
CA MET A 485 13.33 13.60 -9.01
C MET A 485 12.45 14.81 -8.77
N ILE A 486 11.14 14.65 -8.89
CA ILE A 486 10.15 15.68 -8.56
C ILE A 486 9.95 15.66 -7.05
N LEU A 487 10.37 16.71 -6.36
CA LEU A 487 10.19 16.88 -4.91
C LEU A 487 8.76 17.37 -4.63
N ALA A 488 8.33 18.43 -5.31
CA ALA A 488 6.97 18.97 -5.22
C ALA A 488 6.52 19.58 -6.54
N ARG A 489 5.21 19.62 -6.80
CA ARG A 489 4.60 20.29 -7.95
C ARG A 489 3.25 20.89 -7.56
N HIS A 490 2.99 22.14 -7.92
CA HIS A 490 1.77 22.87 -7.54
C HIS A 490 1.49 22.83 -6.03
N GLY A 491 2.54 23.01 -5.23
CA GLY A 491 2.50 22.94 -3.77
C GLY A 491 2.22 21.55 -3.18
N ARG A 492 2.15 20.49 -4.00
CA ARG A 492 1.89 19.11 -3.54
C ARG A 492 3.16 18.24 -3.62
N PRO A 493 3.32 17.24 -2.73
CA PRO A 493 4.38 16.24 -2.83
C PRO A 493 4.47 15.60 -4.22
N GLY A 494 5.68 15.31 -4.69
CA GLY A 494 5.89 14.54 -5.92
C GLY A 494 5.39 13.10 -5.77
N THR A 495 4.83 12.50 -6.81
CA THR A 495 4.19 11.16 -6.75
C THR A 495 5.14 9.98 -6.45
N LYS A 496 6.43 10.26 -6.29
CA LYS A 496 7.47 9.28 -5.89
C LYS A 496 8.20 9.70 -4.62
N LEU A 497 7.90 10.86 -4.04
CA LEU A 497 8.47 11.29 -2.77
C LEU A 497 7.80 10.46 -1.67
N SER A 498 8.58 9.66 -0.96
CA SER A 498 8.11 8.89 0.19
C SER A 498 8.45 9.55 1.52
N TRP A 499 9.54 10.33 1.61
CA TRP A 499 9.87 11.08 2.83
C TRP A 499 10.75 12.30 2.55
N LEU A 500 10.59 13.38 3.33
CA LEU A 500 11.49 14.53 3.32
C LEU A 500 12.24 14.58 4.66
N GLN A 501 13.53 14.23 4.65
CA GLN A 501 14.33 14.10 5.86
C GLN A 501 14.83 15.44 6.39
N SER A 502 15.34 16.31 5.50
CA SER A 502 15.92 17.59 5.91
C SER A 502 15.96 18.61 4.78
N VAL A 503 15.88 19.89 5.18
CA VAL A 503 16.06 21.07 4.34
C VAL A 503 17.12 21.93 5.02
N ILE A 504 18.28 22.10 4.39
CA ILE A 504 19.37 22.96 4.85
C ILE A 504 19.33 24.23 4.00
N PRO A 505 19.04 25.41 4.57
CA PRO A 505 18.92 26.65 3.83
C PRO A 505 20.14 26.97 2.98
N ARG A 506 19.94 27.63 1.83
CA ARG A 506 21.02 28.05 0.92
C ARG A 506 22.19 28.73 1.63
N ALA A 507 21.95 29.52 2.68
CA ALA A 507 22.98 30.25 3.41
C ALA A 507 23.97 29.34 4.17
N GLU A 508 23.60 28.09 4.44
CA GLU A 508 24.29 27.18 5.36
C GLU A 508 25.18 26.14 4.64
N HIS A 509 25.22 26.15 3.30
CA HIS A 509 26.08 25.24 2.53
C HIS A 509 26.89 25.92 1.40
N ALA A 510 28.01 25.30 1.03
CA ALA A 510 28.94 25.82 0.02
C ALA A 510 28.66 25.34 -1.42
N LEU A 511 27.65 24.48 -1.65
CA LEU A 511 27.34 23.99 -2.99
C LEU A 511 27.00 25.11 -4.00
N ALA A 512 27.39 24.88 -5.25
CA ALA A 512 26.91 25.66 -6.38
C ALA A 512 25.41 25.42 -6.60
N VAL A 513 24.66 26.50 -6.76
CA VAL A 513 23.22 26.46 -7.07
C VAL A 513 23.06 26.40 -8.60
N PRO A 514 22.37 25.39 -9.15
CA PRO A 514 21.98 25.39 -10.57
C PRO A 514 21.03 26.53 -10.86
N GLU A 515 21.00 27.02 -12.10
CA GLU A 515 19.99 28.01 -12.49
C GLU A 515 18.57 27.42 -12.42
N GLN A 516 17.56 28.29 -12.26
CA GLN A 516 16.16 27.86 -12.33
C GLN A 516 15.83 27.33 -13.73
N ILE A 517 15.03 26.26 -13.78
CA ILE A 517 14.67 25.63 -15.06
C ILE A 517 13.54 26.44 -15.70
N THR A 518 13.92 27.39 -16.56
CA THR A 518 13.02 28.31 -17.28
C THR A 518 12.57 27.79 -18.65
N ALA A 519 13.10 26.65 -19.09
CA ALA A 519 12.67 25.92 -20.28
C ALA A 519 13.03 24.42 -20.11
N TRP A 520 12.30 23.55 -20.80
CA TRP A 520 12.69 22.15 -20.96
C TRP A 520 13.04 21.92 -22.44
N ASP A 521 14.33 21.83 -22.76
CA ASP A 521 14.84 21.70 -24.14
C ASP A 521 14.54 20.34 -24.81
N PHE A 522 13.51 19.63 -24.32
CA PHE A 522 13.22 18.22 -24.60
C PHE A 522 11.92 17.97 -25.39
N TYR A 523 11.36 18.99 -26.05
CA TYR A 523 10.24 18.81 -26.98
C TYR A 523 10.40 19.46 -28.36
N GLU A 524 11.56 20.04 -28.70
CA GLU A 524 11.86 20.58 -30.03
C GLU A 524 13.08 19.92 -30.70
N SER A 525 13.03 18.61 -30.99
CA SER A 525 13.71 17.97 -32.15
C SER A 525 13.61 16.42 -32.18
N SER A 526 12.46 15.89 -32.61
CA SER A 526 12.30 14.56 -33.26
C SER A 526 10.81 14.34 -33.58
N THR A 527 10.26 15.11 -34.51
CA THR A 527 10.04 14.75 -35.94
C THR A 527 8.82 13.87 -36.18
N ASP A 528 7.93 14.41 -37.02
CA ASP A 528 6.73 13.83 -37.67
C ASP A 528 5.49 13.55 -36.80
#